data_AF-A0A2W1DYY9-F1
#
_entry.id   AF-A0A2W1DYY9-F1
#
_cell.length_a   1.000
_cell.length_b   1.000
_cell.length_c   1.000
_cell.angle_alpha   90.00
_cell.angle_beta   90.00
_cell.angle_gamma   90.00
#
_symmetry.space_group_name_H-M   'P 1'
#
loop_
_entity.id
_entity.type
_entity.pdbx_description
1 polymer ?
#
loop_
_entity_poly.entity_id
_entity_poly.type
_entity_poly.pdbx_seq_one_letter_code
_entity_poly.pdbx_strand_id
1 'polypeptide(L)'
;MLKSGIQQALRASMRRPAIRRSAFQPLKKSFAPALSTRFASTDAANHGKIHQVIGAIVDVKFDTEQLPAILNAVTTQNGDQKLILEVAVRMPRSGYVEQRH
;
A
#
# COMPACT_ATOMS: atom_id res chain seq x y z
N MET A 1 13.17 -31.91 -79.48
CA MET A 1 13.69 -33.03 -78.67
C MET A 1 14.18 -32.48 -77.34
N LEU A 2 13.42 -32.73 -76.26
CA LEU A 2 13.71 -32.30 -74.89
C LEU A 2 14.61 -33.33 -74.20
N LYS A 3 15.74 -32.92 -73.59
CA LYS A 3 16.46 -33.72 -72.58
C LYS A 3 17.13 -32.83 -71.51
N SER A 4 16.51 -32.83 -70.34
CA SER A 4 17.01 -32.70 -68.94
C SER A 4 18.45 -32.30 -68.61
N GLY A 5 18.61 -31.51 -67.54
CA GLY A 5 19.86 -31.34 -66.77
C GLY A 5 19.68 -30.27 -65.68
N ILE A 6 19.02 -30.57 -64.55
CA ILE A 6 19.61 -30.90 -63.24
C ILE A 6 20.48 -29.75 -62.67
N GLN A 7 20.30 -29.52 -61.36
CA GLN A 7 21.16 -28.78 -60.41
C GLN A 7 20.60 -27.43 -59.91
N GLN A 8 19.37 -27.49 -59.39
CA GLN A 8 18.94 -26.68 -58.27
C GLN A 8 19.78 -27.04 -57.03
N ALA A 9 20.85 -26.29 -56.74
CA ALA A 9 21.45 -26.22 -55.40
C ALA A 9 22.44 -25.05 -55.32
N LEU A 10 21.92 -23.82 -55.30
CA LEU A 10 22.68 -22.67 -54.84
C LEU A 10 23.10 -22.91 -53.39
N ARG A 11 24.40 -23.13 -53.19
CA ARG A 11 25.07 -23.14 -51.89
C ARG A 11 24.94 -21.76 -51.23
N ALA A 12 23.83 -21.54 -50.55
CA ALA A 12 23.71 -20.50 -49.53
C ALA A 12 24.28 -21.05 -48.21
N SER A 13 25.62 -21.10 -48.10
CA SER A 13 26.29 -21.40 -46.85
C SER A 13 26.15 -20.23 -45.87
N MET A 14 25.03 -20.27 -45.15
CA MET A 14 24.90 -20.02 -43.72
C MET A 14 25.63 -18.79 -43.17
N ARG A 15 24.85 -17.71 -43.04
CA ARG A 15 25.11 -16.59 -42.14
C ARG A 15 25.30 -17.13 -40.71
N ARG A 16 26.45 -16.82 -40.11
CA ARG A 16 26.75 -17.06 -38.69
C ARG A 16 25.62 -16.56 -37.79
N PRO A 17 25.01 -17.37 -36.91
CA PRO A 17 24.24 -16.83 -35.80
C PRO A 17 25.24 -16.34 -34.74
N ALA A 18 25.26 -15.03 -34.52
CA ALA A 18 25.90 -14.46 -33.34
C ALA A 18 25.24 -15.08 -32.10
N ILE A 19 26.07 -15.69 -31.26
CA ILE A 19 25.70 -16.18 -29.94
C ILE A 19 25.10 -14.99 -29.17
N ARG A 20 23.77 -14.93 -29.08
CA ARG A 20 23.10 -14.02 -28.16
C ARG A 20 23.36 -14.56 -26.77
N ARG A 21 24.38 -14.01 -26.10
CA ARG A 21 24.53 -14.10 -24.65
C ARG A 21 23.23 -13.56 -24.06
N SER A 22 22.33 -14.45 -23.67
CA SER A 22 21.18 -14.11 -22.85
C SER A 22 21.74 -13.58 -21.54
N ALA A 23 21.78 -12.27 -21.40
CA ALA A 23 22.12 -11.62 -20.16
C ALA A 23 21.15 -12.15 -19.09
N PHE A 24 21.69 -12.75 -18.03
CA PHE A 24 20.94 -12.99 -16.80
C PHE A 24 20.33 -11.66 -16.38
N GLN A 25 19.03 -11.49 -16.63
CA GLN A 25 18.29 -10.36 -16.09
C GLN A 25 18.05 -10.69 -14.61
N PRO A 26 18.59 -9.92 -13.65
CA PRO A 26 18.27 -10.13 -12.26
C PRO A 26 16.77 -9.90 -12.12
N LEU A 27 16.05 -10.94 -11.66
CA LEU A 27 14.65 -10.88 -11.29
C LEU A 27 14.45 -9.64 -10.43
N LYS A 28 13.76 -8.66 -11.01
CA LYS A 28 13.45 -7.40 -10.35
C LYS A 28 12.68 -7.75 -9.09
N LYS A 29 13.23 -7.37 -7.94
CA LYS A 29 12.74 -7.65 -6.60
C LYS A 29 11.45 -6.86 -6.32
N SER A 30 10.40 -7.15 -7.09
CA SER A 30 9.05 -6.57 -6.96
C SER A 30 8.11 -7.51 -6.20
N PHE A 31 8.66 -8.46 -5.43
CA PHE A 31 7.90 -9.47 -4.68
C PHE A 31 7.70 -9.10 -3.21
N ALA A 32 7.50 -7.84 -2.87
CA ALA A 32 7.10 -7.48 -1.50
C ALA A 32 6.12 -6.30 -1.31
N PRO A 33 5.15 -6.00 -2.20
CA PRO A 33 4.14 -4.99 -1.88
C PRO A 33 3.12 -5.47 -0.82
N ALA A 34 2.96 -6.79 -0.66
CA ALA A 34 1.93 -7.37 0.22
C ALA A 34 2.25 -7.23 1.71
N LEU A 35 3.54 -7.19 2.10
CA LEU A 35 3.94 -7.06 3.49
C LEU A 35 3.87 -5.61 3.95
N SER A 36 4.39 -4.66 3.16
CA SER A 36 4.37 -3.23 3.50
C SER A 36 2.96 -2.66 3.63
N THR A 37 1.99 -3.16 2.86
CA THR A 37 0.60 -2.66 2.94
C THR A 37 -0.07 -3.02 4.28
N ARG A 38 0.29 -4.15 4.91
CA ARG A 38 -0.30 -4.59 6.19
C ARG A 38 0.19 -3.76 7.38
N PHE A 39 1.43 -3.26 7.31
CA PHE A 39 2.03 -2.46 8.39
C PHE A 39 1.83 -0.95 8.20
N ALA A 40 1.36 -0.50 7.04
CA ALA A 40 1.15 0.93 6.76
C ALA A 40 -0.06 1.54 7.50
N SER A 41 -0.92 0.73 8.12
CA SER A 41 -2.21 1.18 8.67
C SER A 41 -2.15 1.77 10.08
N THR A 42 -1.02 1.66 10.78
CA THR A 42 -0.88 2.09 12.18
C THR A 42 -0.38 3.53 12.32
N ASP A 43 0.40 4.02 11.37
CA ASP A 43 1.10 5.31 11.43
C ASP A 43 0.29 6.50 10.88
N ALA A 44 -0.86 6.22 10.24
CA ALA A 44 -1.68 7.28 9.61
C ALA A 44 -2.55 8.08 10.61
N ALA A 45 -2.60 7.66 11.89
CA ALA A 45 -3.35 8.34 12.94
C ALA A 45 -2.48 9.43 13.59
N ASN A 46 -2.38 10.58 12.91
CA ASN A 46 -1.46 11.70 13.20
C ASN A 46 -1.72 12.50 14.51
N HIS A 47 -2.25 11.90 15.57
CA HIS A 47 -2.66 12.52 16.85
C HIS A 47 -4.04 13.18 16.84
N GLY A 48 -4.71 13.13 17.99
CA GLY A 48 -6.02 13.74 18.25
C GLY A 48 -6.05 14.38 19.64
N LYS A 49 -7.10 15.13 19.94
CA LYS A 49 -7.28 15.83 21.22
C LYS A 49 -8.44 15.21 22.00
N ILE A 50 -8.27 15.05 23.30
CA ILE A 50 -9.36 14.64 24.20
C ILE A 50 -10.40 15.77 24.21
N HIS A 51 -11.64 15.45 23.87
CA HIS A 51 -12.75 16.41 23.83
C HIS A 51 -13.62 16.30 25.08
N GLN A 52 -14.00 15.08 25.45
CA GLN A 52 -14.84 14.81 26.61
C GLN A 52 -14.38 13.53 27.31
N VAL A 53 -14.54 13.49 28.63
CA VAL A 53 -14.27 12.32 29.47
C VAL A 53 -15.51 12.05 30.31
N ILE A 54 -16.12 10.88 30.13
CA ILE A 54 -17.32 10.45 30.86
C ILE A 54 -17.02 9.11 31.51
N GLY A 55 -16.64 9.14 32.79
CA GLY A 55 -16.21 7.94 33.51
C GLY A 55 -14.97 7.31 32.85
N ALA A 56 -15.10 6.06 32.40
CA ALA A 56 -14.04 5.34 31.69
C ALA A 56 -14.03 5.58 30.17
N ILE A 57 -15.05 6.27 29.62
CA ILE A 57 -15.18 6.54 28.19
C ILE A 57 -14.56 7.89 27.86
N VAL A 58 -13.78 7.94 26.77
CA VAL A 58 -13.05 9.14 26.33
C VAL A 58 -13.36 9.42 24.87
N ASP A 59 -13.94 10.57 24.61
CA ASP A 59 -14.17 11.05 23.25
C ASP A 59 -12.94 11.82 22.76
N VAL A 60 -12.36 11.36 21.65
CA VAL A 60 -11.16 11.94 21.04
C VAL A 60 -11.52 12.53 19.68
N LYS A 61 -11.21 13.81 19.49
CA LYS A 61 -11.39 14.51 18.22
C LYS A 61 -10.08 14.51 17.43
N PHE A 62 -10.14 14.04 16.20
CA PHE A 62 -9.03 14.11 15.25
C PHE A 62 -9.30 15.24 14.26
N ASP A 63 -8.25 15.98 13.88
CA ASP A 63 -8.35 17.07 12.90
C ASP A 63 -8.34 16.53 11.45
N THR A 64 -7.98 15.27 11.26
CA THR A 64 -7.95 14.56 9.99
C THR A 64 -9.22 13.73 9.76
N GLU A 65 -9.56 13.49 8.49
CA GLU A 65 -10.61 12.53 8.11
C GLU A 65 -10.17 11.07 8.31
N GLN A 66 -8.85 10.85 8.44
CA GLN A 66 -8.25 9.54 8.64
C GLN A 66 -8.34 9.15 10.12
N LEU A 67 -9.44 8.50 10.48
CA LEU A 67 -9.66 8.03 11.85
C LEU A 67 -8.99 6.66 12.09
N PRO A 68 -8.48 6.38 13.31
CA PRO A 68 -7.92 5.07 13.66
C PRO A 68 -9.00 3.98 13.62
N ALA A 69 -8.67 2.79 13.10
CA ALA A 69 -9.63 1.68 12.98
C ALA A 69 -10.20 1.27 14.35
N ILE A 70 -11.41 0.70 14.34
CA ILE A 70 -12.01 0.11 15.54
C ILE A 70 -11.08 -1.02 16.04
N LEU A 71 -10.97 -1.19 17.36
CA LEU A 71 -10.02 -2.07 18.05
C LEU A 71 -8.53 -1.64 17.95
N ASN A 72 -8.21 -0.53 17.28
CA ASN A 72 -6.87 0.05 17.44
C ASN A 72 -6.73 0.69 18.82
N ALA A 73 -5.49 0.73 19.31
CA ALA A 73 -5.15 1.43 20.52
C ALA A 73 -4.77 2.90 20.23
N VAL A 74 -5.27 3.81 21.06
CA VAL A 74 -4.79 5.19 21.17
C VAL A 74 -4.07 5.30 22.51
N THR A 75 -2.82 5.77 22.47
CA THR A 75 -2.04 5.98 23.69
C THR A 75 -2.00 7.46 24.01
N THR A 76 -2.18 7.82 25.27
CA THR A 76 -1.96 9.17 25.76
C THR A 76 -1.16 9.15 27.06
N GLN A 77 -0.47 10.24 27.32
CA GLN A 77 0.26 10.45 28.55
C GLN A 77 -0.57 11.41 29.44
N ASN A 78 -0.89 10.98 30.67
CA ASN A 78 -1.56 11.81 31.67
C ASN A 78 -0.61 12.00 32.87
N GLY A 79 0.19 13.06 32.82
CA GLY A 79 1.31 13.24 33.75
C GLY A 79 2.31 12.09 33.62
N ASP A 80 2.60 11.39 34.71
CA ASP A 80 3.51 10.24 34.71
C ASP A 80 2.84 8.91 34.33
N GLN A 81 1.52 8.91 34.11
CA GLN A 81 0.75 7.70 33.82
C GLN A 81 0.50 7.53 32.31
N LYS A 82 0.91 6.37 31.77
CA LYS A 82 0.58 5.97 30.40
C LYS A 82 -0.80 5.35 30.37
N LEU A 83 -1.70 5.93 29.58
CA LEU A 83 -3.04 5.42 29.36
C LEU A 83 -3.15 4.83 27.95
N ILE A 84 -3.74 3.64 27.85
CA ILE A 84 -4.02 2.96 26.59
C ILE A 84 -5.53 2.84 26.48
N LEU A 85 -6.08 3.41 25.42
CA LEU A 85 -7.51 3.41 25.13
C LEU A 85 -7.76 2.60 23.87
N GLU A 86 -8.80 1.77 23.89
CA GLU A 86 -9.28 1.08 22.69
C GLU A 86 -10.31 1.93 21.94
N VAL A 87 -10.26 1.92 20.61
CA VAL A 87 -11.27 2.58 19.78
C VAL A 87 -12.50 1.68 19.70
N ALA A 88 -13.59 2.07 20.36
CA ALA A 88 -14.86 1.33 20.35
C ALA A 88 -15.76 1.73 19.16
N VAL A 89 -16.39 2.91 19.21
CA VAL A 89 -17.32 3.40 18.18
C VAL A 89 -16.71 4.61 17.47
N ARG A 90 -16.67 4.57 16.13
CA ARG A 90 -16.31 5.71 15.30
C ARG A 90 -17.58 6.46 14.88
N MET A 91 -17.64 7.76 15.13
CA MET A 91 -18.71 8.61 14.59
C MET A 91 -18.26 9.26 13.27
N PRO A 92 -19.07 9.21 12.20
CA PRO A 92 -18.84 10.07 11.03
C PRO A 92 -19.05 11.53 11.45
N ARG A 93 -18.08 12.38 11.08
CA ARG A 93 -18.00 13.82 11.38
C ARG A 93 -19.37 14.49 11.47
N SER A 94 -19.70 15.02 12.66
CA SER A 94 -20.91 15.81 12.91
C SER A 94 -20.88 17.10 12.06
N GLY A 95 -21.84 17.23 11.14
CA GLY A 95 -22.17 18.50 10.52
C GLY A 95 -22.69 19.48 11.57
N TYR A 96 -22.16 20.70 11.57
CA TYR A 96 -22.83 21.81 12.23
C TYR A 96 -24.03 22.19 11.37
N VAL A 97 -25.22 22.10 11.95
CA VAL A 97 -26.44 22.66 11.39
C VAL A 97 -26.40 24.17 11.59
N GLU A 98 -26.60 24.87 10.47
CA GLU A 98 -26.94 26.28 10.29
C GLU A 98 -27.36 27.04 11.57
N GLN A 99 -26.56 28.03 11.96
CA GLN A 99 -27.00 29.07 12.87
C GLN A 99 -27.89 30.02 12.08
N ARG A 100 -29.22 29.82 12.16
CA ARG A 100 -30.18 30.78 11.63
C ARG A 100 -30.19 32.02 12.52
N HIS A 101 -30.04 33.17 11.86
CA HIS A 101 -30.25 34.49 12.43
C HIS A 101 -31.67 34.66 12.98
#